data_AF-A0A959YRL4-F1
#
_entry.id   AF-A0A959YRL4-F1
#
_cell.length_a   1.000
_cell.length_b   1.000
_cell.length_c   1.000
_cell.angle_alpha   90.00
_cell.angle_beta   90.00
_cell.angle_gamma   90.00
#
_symmetry.space_group_name_H-M   'P 1'
#
loop_
_entity.id
_entity.type
_entity.pdbx_description
1 polymer ?
#
loop_
_entity_poly.entity_id
_entity_poly.type
_entity_poly.pdbx_seq_one_letter_code
_entity_poly.pdbx_strand_id
1 'polypeptide(L)'
;GFVSTHYAYDTVGVFGLALQDDDFNRLNGTEGTGMDVVHYAIPVNGNAGTLEVSAKFHYQTINDKWLEDVFSYSSDEIDLFEQMYDEADKEPVLVAESNLTSLATALIENENINLKIFPNPANQYLYVNSSAALSGFKLRDAGGKVILEDSFQISDQPDNYKINLPEADGIFFLELFNEGNSLATRKVLIF
;
A
#
# COMPACT_ATOMS: atom_id res chain seq x y z
N GLY A 1 -8.09 -17.04 -7.62
CA GLY A 1 -8.73 -15.85 -8.20
C GLY A 1 -10.22 -15.97 -8.18
N PHE A 2 -10.93 -14.86 -8.00
CA PHE A 2 -12.40 -14.80 -7.96
C PHE A 2 -12.91 -13.83 -9.03
N VAL A 3 -13.99 -14.15 -9.74
CA VAL A 3 -14.52 -13.28 -10.81
C VAL A 3 -16.03 -13.20 -10.72
N SER A 4 -16.59 -11.99 -10.77
CA SER A 4 -18.02 -11.78 -10.55
C SER A 4 -18.91 -12.34 -11.67
N THR A 5 -18.32 -12.66 -12.82
CA THR A 5 -19.00 -13.23 -13.99
C THR A 5 -18.99 -14.76 -14.02
N HIS A 6 -18.37 -15.42 -13.03
CA HIS A 6 -18.31 -16.87 -12.96
C HIS A 6 -19.70 -17.48 -12.71
N TYR A 7 -20.01 -18.61 -13.36
CA TYR A 7 -21.34 -19.23 -13.29
C TYR A 7 -21.79 -19.62 -11.87
N ALA A 8 -20.84 -19.85 -10.97
CA ALA A 8 -21.07 -20.19 -9.56
C ALA A 8 -21.11 -18.97 -8.61
N TYR A 9 -21.14 -17.75 -9.14
CA TYR A 9 -21.18 -16.54 -8.30
C TYR A 9 -22.43 -16.49 -7.39
N ASP A 10 -23.54 -17.11 -7.83
CA ASP A 10 -24.77 -17.24 -7.05
C ASP A 10 -24.58 -18.04 -5.74
N THR A 11 -23.60 -18.95 -5.69
CA THR A 11 -23.34 -19.78 -4.50
C THR A 11 -22.15 -19.30 -3.66
N VAL A 12 -21.25 -18.50 -4.23
CA VAL A 12 -20.08 -17.91 -3.55
C VAL A 12 -19.90 -16.47 -4.03
N GLY A 13 -20.15 -15.51 -3.13
CA GLY A 13 -20.14 -14.08 -3.44
C GLY A 13 -19.23 -13.26 -2.52
N VAL A 14 -18.88 -12.06 -2.96
CA VAL A 14 -18.21 -11.03 -2.14
C VAL A 14 -19.27 -10.09 -1.59
N PHE A 15 -19.24 -9.82 -0.29
CA PHE A 15 -20.27 -9.04 0.39
C PHE A 15 -19.67 -7.91 1.23
N GLY A 16 -20.51 -6.91 1.54
CA GLY A 16 -20.14 -5.80 2.41
C GLY A 16 -19.21 -4.80 1.72
N LEU A 17 -18.30 -4.21 2.50
CA LEU A 17 -17.43 -3.11 2.05
C LEU A 17 -16.35 -3.56 1.04
N ALA A 18 -16.04 -4.86 0.97
CA ALA A 18 -15.11 -5.41 -0.02
C ALA A 18 -15.55 -5.18 -1.48
N LEU A 19 -16.85 -4.90 -1.72
CA LEU A 19 -17.35 -4.52 -3.05
C LEU A 19 -16.94 -3.11 -3.48
N GLN A 20 -16.57 -2.25 -2.52
CA GLN A 20 -16.15 -0.86 -2.73
C GLN A 20 -14.64 -0.69 -2.55
N ASP A 21 -13.93 -1.78 -2.30
CA ASP A 21 -12.50 -1.79 -2.14
C ASP A 21 -11.82 -1.93 -3.51
N ASP A 22 -11.11 -0.88 -3.91
CA ASP A 22 -10.42 -0.82 -5.20
C ASP A 22 -9.19 -1.74 -5.24
N ASP A 23 -8.64 -2.10 -4.08
CA ASP A 23 -7.45 -2.93 -3.96
C ASP A 23 -7.76 -4.42 -3.67
N PHE A 24 -9.03 -4.73 -3.40
CA PHE A 24 -9.54 -6.08 -3.29
C PHE A 24 -9.83 -6.74 -4.66
N ASN A 25 -9.37 -7.97 -4.81
CA ASN A 25 -9.58 -8.89 -5.93
C ASN A 25 -9.19 -8.33 -7.31
N ARG A 26 -8.45 -7.22 -7.36
CA ARG A 26 -8.08 -6.52 -8.59
C ARG A 26 -6.57 -6.32 -8.69
N LEU A 27 -6.05 -6.39 -9.91
CA LEU A 27 -4.70 -5.93 -10.25
C LEU A 27 -4.78 -5.10 -11.52
N ASN A 28 -4.29 -3.86 -11.46
CA ASN A 28 -4.36 -2.90 -12.58
C ASN A 28 -5.79 -2.78 -13.15
N GLY A 29 -6.79 -2.71 -12.27
CA GLY A 29 -8.21 -2.62 -12.63
C GLY A 29 -8.85 -3.93 -13.11
N THR A 30 -8.07 -5.00 -13.31
CA THR A 30 -8.58 -6.30 -13.76
C THR A 30 -8.93 -7.17 -12.56
N GLU A 31 -10.19 -7.61 -12.49
CA GLU A 31 -10.68 -8.55 -11.48
C GLU A 31 -10.08 -9.96 -11.69
N GLY A 32 -9.89 -10.72 -10.62
CA GLY A 32 -9.51 -12.14 -10.73
C GLY A 32 -8.36 -12.55 -9.82
N THR A 33 -7.82 -11.66 -9.00
CA THR A 33 -6.61 -11.98 -8.22
C THR A 33 -6.94 -12.87 -7.02
N GLY A 34 -8.08 -12.64 -6.39
CA GLY A 34 -8.40 -13.18 -5.06
C GLY A 34 -7.46 -12.66 -3.97
N MET A 35 -6.80 -11.52 -4.21
CA MET A 35 -5.82 -10.89 -3.32
C MET A 35 -6.36 -9.54 -2.87
N ASP A 36 -5.77 -9.00 -1.81
CA ASP A 36 -6.07 -7.68 -1.25
C ASP A 36 -4.75 -6.93 -1.01
N VAL A 37 -4.74 -5.59 -1.08
CA VAL A 37 -3.50 -4.82 -0.86
C VAL A 37 -3.69 -3.84 0.28
N VAL A 38 -3.31 -4.26 1.49
CA VAL A 38 -3.46 -3.41 2.68
C VAL A 38 -2.35 -2.37 2.76
N HIS A 39 -2.75 -1.10 2.91
CA HIS A 39 -1.85 0.04 3.04
C HIS A 39 -1.73 0.49 4.51
N TYR A 40 -0.51 0.54 5.05
CA TYR A 40 -0.24 1.00 6.41
C TYR A 40 0.52 2.33 6.41
N ALA A 41 -0.06 3.35 7.04
CA ALA A 41 0.61 4.62 7.33
C ALA A 41 1.21 4.58 8.74
N ILE A 42 2.54 4.51 8.83
CA ILE A 42 3.26 4.45 10.12
C ILE A 42 3.82 5.84 10.44
N PRO A 43 3.33 6.53 11.49
CA PRO A 43 3.86 7.82 11.88
C PRO A 43 5.28 7.67 12.45
N VAL A 44 6.25 8.35 11.83
CA VAL A 44 7.66 8.28 12.26
C VAL A 44 8.00 9.24 13.41
N ASN A 45 7.11 10.17 13.77
CA ASN A 45 7.25 11.09 14.91
C ASN A 45 8.62 11.81 15.00
N GLY A 46 9.23 12.13 13.86
CA GLY A 46 10.53 12.80 13.78
C GLY A 46 11.74 11.88 13.91
N ASN A 47 11.54 10.57 14.04
CA ASN A 47 12.63 9.59 13.93
C ASN A 47 13.12 9.51 12.48
N ALA A 48 14.39 9.83 12.26
CA ALA A 48 15.08 9.79 10.97
C ALA A 48 16.04 8.60 10.84
N GLY A 49 15.90 7.59 11.70
CA GLY A 49 16.71 6.37 11.67
C GLY A 49 16.10 5.30 10.78
N THR A 50 16.88 4.29 10.39
CA THR A 50 16.38 3.14 9.63
C THR A 50 15.14 2.53 10.30
N LEU A 51 14.06 2.40 9.54
CA LEU A 51 12.82 1.75 9.93
C LEU A 51 12.82 0.32 9.39
N GLU A 52 12.69 -0.65 10.28
CA GLU A 52 12.43 -2.03 9.91
C GLU A 52 10.95 -2.32 10.11
N VAL A 53 10.27 -2.69 9.03
CA VAL A 53 8.85 -3.05 9.02
C VAL A 53 8.73 -4.53 8.74
N SER A 54 8.14 -5.27 9.67
CA SER A 54 7.79 -6.68 9.48
C SER A 54 6.27 -6.84 9.49
N ALA A 55 5.72 -7.41 8.42
CA ALA A 55 4.32 -7.82 8.36
C ALA A 55 4.24 -9.35 8.49
N LYS A 56 3.45 -9.84 9.45
CA LYS A 56 3.28 -11.27 9.72
C LYS A 56 1.82 -11.66 9.62
N PHE A 57 1.52 -12.58 8.72
CA PHE A 57 0.20 -13.17 8.57
C PHE A 57 0.12 -14.44 9.42
N HIS A 58 -0.74 -14.41 10.44
CA HIS A 58 -0.99 -15.56 11.31
C HIS A 58 -2.38 -16.12 11.03
N TYR A 59 -2.50 -17.44 11.10
CA TYR A 59 -3.77 -18.15 11.01
C TYR A 59 -4.14 -18.71 12.38
N GLN A 60 -5.40 -18.52 12.77
CA GLN A 60 -6.01 -19.14 13.93
C GLN A 60 -7.26 -19.89 13.47
N THR A 61 -7.39 -21.14 13.87
CA THR A 61 -8.40 -22.09 13.37
C THR A 61 -9.83 -21.65 13.66
N ILE A 62 -10.15 -21.33 14.90
CA ILE A 62 -11.46 -20.83 15.30
C ILE A 62 -11.30 -19.82 16.44
N ASN A 63 -11.92 -18.65 16.25
CA ASN A 63 -12.02 -17.62 17.27
C ASN A 63 -13.23 -17.91 18.18
N ASP A 64 -13.07 -17.63 19.47
CA ASP A 64 -14.06 -17.82 20.54
C ASP A 64 -15.44 -17.23 20.22
N LYS A 65 -15.51 -16.08 19.57
CA LYS A 65 -16.76 -15.42 19.19
C LYS A 65 -17.66 -16.27 18.29
N TRP A 66 -17.08 -17.13 17.46
CA TRP A 66 -17.87 -18.01 16.58
C TRP A 66 -18.44 -19.22 17.32
N LEU A 67 -17.88 -19.55 18.48
CA LEU A 67 -18.31 -20.67 19.31
C LEU A 67 -19.31 -20.26 20.39
N GLU A 68 -19.45 -18.97 20.65
CA GLU A 68 -20.30 -18.42 21.72
C GLU A 68 -21.76 -18.89 21.64
N ASP A 69 -22.32 -18.97 20.42
CA ASP A 69 -23.68 -19.51 20.20
C ASP A 69 -23.73 -21.03 20.42
N VAL A 70 -22.72 -21.76 19.94
CA VAL A 70 -22.66 -23.23 20.06
C VAL A 70 -22.52 -23.66 21.52
N PHE A 71 -21.65 -23.01 22.29
CA PHE A 71 -21.42 -23.27 23.71
C PHE A 71 -22.53 -22.69 24.62
N SER A 72 -23.49 -21.95 24.05
CA SER A 72 -24.71 -21.56 24.78
C SER A 72 -25.70 -22.73 24.95
N TYR A 73 -25.54 -23.79 24.16
CA TYR A 73 -26.29 -25.04 24.29
C TYR A 73 -25.44 -26.10 25.02
N SER A 74 -26.09 -27.14 25.55
CA SER A 74 -25.39 -28.25 26.20
C SER A 74 -25.91 -29.60 25.70
N SER A 75 -24.96 -30.45 25.32
CA SER A 75 -25.14 -31.86 24.97
C SER A 75 -23.79 -32.57 25.15
N ASP A 76 -23.79 -33.90 25.26
CA ASP A 76 -22.54 -34.66 25.44
C ASP A 76 -21.47 -34.32 24.38
N GLU A 77 -21.87 -34.08 23.13
CA GLU A 77 -20.97 -33.69 22.04
C GLU A 77 -20.50 -32.23 22.12
N ILE A 78 -21.39 -31.30 22.52
CA ILE A 78 -21.05 -29.88 22.65
C ILE A 78 -20.08 -29.69 23.82
N ASP A 79 -20.39 -30.30 24.96
CA ASP A 79 -19.59 -30.23 26.17
C ASP A 79 -18.20 -30.87 25.94
N LEU A 80 -18.15 -32.00 25.20
CA LEU A 80 -16.89 -32.62 24.80
C LEU A 80 -16.07 -31.72 23.87
N PHE A 81 -16.71 -31.08 22.89
CA PHE A 81 -16.03 -30.17 21.96
C PHE A 81 -15.55 -28.90 22.67
N GLU A 82 -16.32 -28.34 23.60
CA GLU A 82 -15.92 -27.20 24.44
C GLU A 82 -14.67 -27.54 25.25
N GLN A 83 -14.66 -28.70 25.92
CA GLN A 83 -13.49 -29.15 26.64
C GLN A 83 -12.27 -29.32 25.72
N MET A 84 -12.44 -29.95 24.56
CA MET A 84 -11.36 -30.11 23.58
C MET A 84 -10.87 -28.76 23.05
N TYR A 85 -11.77 -27.82 22.80
CA TYR A 85 -11.44 -26.48 22.35
C TYR A 85 -10.64 -25.75 23.42
N ASP A 86 -11.05 -25.79 24.68
CA ASP A 86 -10.38 -25.14 25.82
C ASP A 86 -8.99 -25.72 26.09
N GLU A 87 -8.83 -27.04 25.97
CA GLU A 87 -7.54 -27.73 26.14
C GLU A 87 -6.61 -27.58 24.92
N ALA A 88 -7.13 -27.24 23.74
CA ALA A 88 -6.32 -27.10 22.54
C ALA A 88 -5.36 -25.91 22.62
N ASP A 89 -4.20 -26.06 21.97
CA ASP A 89 -3.30 -24.96 21.70
C ASP A 89 -3.95 -23.98 20.71
N LYS A 90 -4.04 -22.71 21.14
CA LYS A 90 -4.68 -21.62 20.40
C LYS A 90 -3.67 -20.62 19.86
N GLU A 91 -2.37 -20.92 19.98
CA GLU A 91 -1.31 -20.06 19.43
C GLU A 91 -1.52 -19.88 17.92
N PRO A 92 -1.61 -18.62 17.43
CA PRO A 92 -1.72 -18.35 16.01
C PRO A 92 -0.48 -18.87 15.27
N VAL A 93 -0.72 -19.60 14.19
CA VAL A 93 0.35 -20.16 13.36
C VAL A 93 0.82 -19.11 12.36
N LEU A 94 2.11 -18.79 12.35
CA LEU A 94 2.69 -17.93 11.33
C LEU A 94 2.61 -18.62 9.97
N VAL A 95 1.86 -18.02 9.04
CA VAL A 95 1.68 -18.54 7.67
C VAL A 95 2.66 -17.88 6.71
N ALA A 96 2.84 -16.57 6.85
CA ALA A 96 3.73 -15.80 5.99
C ALA A 96 4.31 -14.59 6.73
N GLU A 97 5.51 -14.20 6.34
CA GLU A 97 6.18 -12.99 6.82
C GLU A 97 6.75 -12.24 5.62
N SER A 98 6.68 -10.91 5.68
CA SER A 98 7.38 -10.02 4.75
C SER A 98 8.09 -8.94 5.54
N ASN A 99 9.33 -8.66 5.14
CA ASN A 99 10.19 -7.68 5.80
C ASN A 99 10.56 -6.59 4.79
N LEU A 100 10.48 -5.35 5.24
CA LEU A 100 10.85 -4.16 4.50
C LEU A 100 11.75 -3.31 5.40
N THR A 101 12.99 -3.11 4.97
CA THR A 101 13.85 -2.08 5.56
C THR A 101 13.63 -0.80 4.77
N SER A 102 13.04 0.20 5.40
CA SER A 102 12.98 1.55 4.88
C SER A 102 14.03 2.39 5.58
N LEU A 103 14.90 3.03 4.81
CA LEU A 103 15.67 4.13 5.37
C LEU A 103 14.64 5.22 5.65
N ALA A 104 14.39 5.57 6.92
CA ALA A 104 13.56 6.74 7.23
C ALA A 104 14.37 7.96 6.83
N THR A 105 14.31 8.26 5.53
CA THR A 105 14.86 9.46 5.00
C THR A 105 13.93 10.55 5.52
N ALA A 106 14.31 11.21 6.61
CA ALA A 106 14.12 12.65 6.61
C ALA A 106 14.59 13.09 5.22
N LEU A 107 13.68 13.59 4.37
CA LEU A 107 13.89 13.97 2.97
C LEU A 107 15.39 14.04 2.67
N ILE A 108 16.00 12.94 2.20
CA ILE A 108 17.43 12.99 1.89
C ILE A 108 17.49 13.93 0.70
N GLU A 109 17.77 15.21 0.97
CA GLU A 109 18.40 16.06 -0.01
C GLU A 109 19.76 15.43 -0.23
N ASN A 110 19.84 14.59 -1.25
CA ASN A 110 21.10 14.09 -1.72
C ASN A 110 21.84 15.32 -2.26
N GLU A 111 22.65 16.00 -1.43
CA GLU A 111 23.29 17.27 -1.79
C GLU A 111 24.21 17.15 -3.02
N ASN A 112 24.54 15.92 -3.41
CA ASN A 112 25.30 15.61 -4.62
C ASN A 112 24.45 15.60 -5.90
N ILE A 113 23.12 15.73 -5.81
CA ILE A 113 22.22 15.76 -6.95
C ILE A 113 21.64 17.16 -7.09
N ASN A 114 21.97 17.83 -8.18
CA ASN A 114 21.41 19.13 -8.52
C ASN A 114 19.98 18.91 -9.03
N LEU A 115 19.02 18.93 -8.11
CA LEU A 115 17.59 18.75 -8.38
C LEU A 115 16.86 20.08 -8.25
N LYS A 116 16.20 20.53 -9.33
CA LYS A 116 15.33 21.72 -9.33
C LYS A 116 13.94 21.34 -9.82
N ILE A 117 12.93 21.72 -9.06
CA ILE A 117 11.52 21.47 -9.38
C ILE A 117 10.80 22.80 -9.47
N PHE A 118 10.19 23.08 -10.61
CA PHE A 118 9.50 24.34 -10.85
C PHE A 118 8.41 24.21 -11.93
N PRO A 119 7.38 25.07 -11.93
CA PRO A 119 7.08 26.05 -10.89
C PRO A 119 6.60 25.36 -9.59
N ASN A 120 6.82 25.99 -8.45
CA ASN A 120 6.21 25.57 -7.18
C ASN A 120 5.81 26.84 -6.42
N PRO A 121 4.51 27.19 -6.32
CA PRO A 121 3.35 26.36 -6.70
C PRO A 121 3.16 26.13 -8.21
N ALA A 122 2.50 25.03 -8.57
CA ALA A 122 2.19 24.61 -9.94
C ALA A 122 0.68 24.51 -10.19
N ASN A 123 0.29 24.45 -11.46
CA ASN A 123 -1.10 24.24 -11.87
C ASN A 123 -1.20 23.05 -12.84
N GLN A 124 -0.72 23.20 -14.07
CA GLN A 124 -0.87 22.14 -15.10
C GLN A 124 0.33 21.21 -15.22
N TYR A 125 1.54 21.68 -14.88
CA TYR A 125 2.76 20.89 -15.06
C TYR A 125 3.86 21.30 -14.10
N LEU A 126 4.78 20.36 -13.88
CA LEU A 126 6.08 20.56 -13.25
C LEU A 126 7.20 20.23 -14.23
N TYR A 127 8.28 20.99 -14.14
CA TYR A 127 9.57 20.64 -14.68
C TYR A 127 10.46 20.16 -13.55
N VAL A 128 11.13 19.04 -13.80
CA VAL A 128 12.12 18.44 -12.90
C VAL A 128 13.44 18.45 -13.66
N ASN A 129 14.37 19.27 -13.20
CA ASN A 129 15.74 19.27 -13.69
C ASN A 129 16.59 18.51 -12.69
N SER A 130 17.31 17.50 -13.14
CA SER A 130 18.10 16.61 -12.29
C SER A 130 19.46 16.42 -12.94
N SER A 131 20.54 16.40 -12.16
CA SER A 131 21.85 15.96 -12.66
C SER A 131 22.01 14.44 -12.70
N ALA A 132 21.01 13.70 -12.22
CA ALA A 132 20.96 12.24 -12.24
C ALA A 132 19.80 11.77 -13.13
N ALA A 133 20.02 10.67 -13.87
CA ALA A 133 18.98 10.05 -14.68
C ALA A 133 17.80 9.62 -13.80
N LEU A 134 16.58 9.92 -14.25
CA LEU A 134 15.35 9.51 -13.58
C LEU A 134 14.67 8.41 -14.39
N SER A 135 14.19 7.37 -13.72
CA SER A 135 13.39 6.29 -14.31
C SER A 135 11.88 6.55 -14.22
N GLY A 136 11.43 7.41 -13.30
CA GLY A 136 10.01 7.73 -13.14
C GLY A 136 9.71 8.57 -11.90
N PHE A 137 8.42 8.74 -11.62
CA PHE A 137 7.93 9.49 -10.47
C PHE A 137 6.62 8.92 -9.90
N LYS A 138 6.32 9.28 -8.64
CA LYS A 138 5.03 9.10 -7.98
C LYS A 138 4.63 10.40 -7.29
N LEU A 139 3.40 10.84 -7.51
CA LEU A 139 2.78 11.97 -6.83
C LEU A 139 1.79 11.44 -5.80
N ARG A 140 1.96 11.84 -4.55
CA ARG A 140 1.12 11.43 -3.42
C ARG A 140 0.42 12.64 -2.80
N ASP A 141 -0.80 12.46 -2.33
CA ASP A 141 -1.47 13.46 -1.50
C ASP A 141 -0.91 13.49 -0.07
N ALA A 142 -1.41 14.40 0.77
CA ALA A 142 -1.01 14.49 2.17
C ALA A 142 -1.38 13.26 3.03
N GLY A 143 -2.29 12.41 2.55
CA GLY A 143 -2.65 11.13 3.16
C GLY A 143 -1.78 9.95 2.71
N GLY A 144 -0.87 10.18 1.74
CA GLY A 144 0.01 9.16 1.19
C GLY A 144 -0.57 8.38 0.00
N LYS A 145 -1.82 8.66 -0.39
CA LYS A 145 -2.47 8.04 -1.55
C LYS A 145 -1.73 8.45 -2.82
N VAL A 146 -1.42 7.49 -3.69
CA VAL A 146 -0.84 7.77 -5.01
C VAL A 146 -1.94 8.36 -5.90
N ILE A 147 -1.70 9.57 -6.40
CA ILE A 147 -2.62 10.30 -7.28
C ILE A 147 -2.18 10.17 -8.74
N LEU A 148 -0.87 10.13 -8.98
CA LEU A 148 -0.28 9.99 -10.30
C LEU A 148 1.04 9.25 -10.21
N GLU A 149 1.31 8.35 -11.14
CA GLU A 149 2.60 7.70 -11.30
C GLU A 149 2.90 7.48 -12.78
N ASP A 150 4.16 7.69 -13.18
CA ASP A 150 4.61 7.44 -14.55
C ASP A 150 6.12 7.19 -14.62
N SER A 151 6.56 6.60 -15.71
CA SER A 151 7.97 6.35 -16.03
C SER A 151 8.51 7.39 -17.02
N PHE A 152 9.77 7.77 -16.87
CA PHE A 152 10.43 8.61 -17.86
C PHE A 152 11.06 7.73 -18.94
N GLN A 153 10.92 8.11 -20.21
CA GLN A 153 11.64 7.45 -21.29
C GLN A 153 13.10 7.92 -21.28
N ILE A 154 14.04 6.97 -21.26
CA ILE A 154 15.50 7.19 -21.10
C ILE A 154 16.11 8.04 -22.23
N SER A 155 15.35 8.36 -23.30
CA SER A 155 15.82 9.16 -24.43
C SER A 155 15.70 10.68 -24.26
N ASP A 156 14.98 11.15 -23.25
CA ASP A 156 14.86 12.58 -22.99
C ASP A 156 16.12 13.05 -22.27
N GLN A 157 16.74 14.12 -22.81
CA GLN A 157 17.94 14.76 -22.28
C GLN A 157 17.95 14.72 -20.74
N PRO A 158 19.00 14.21 -20.09
CA PRO A 158 19.02 13.85 -18.66
C PRO A 158 18.74 15.00 -17.67
N ASP A 159 18.46 16.20 -18.17
CA ASP A 159 18.43 17.44 -17.42
C ASP A 159 17.04 18.09 -17.33
N ASN A 160 16.00 17.63 -18.05
CA ASN A 160 14.68 18.28 -17.99
C ASN A 160 13.50 17.35 -18.29
N TYR A 161 12.81 16.93 -17.23
CA TYR A 161 11.62 16.10 -17.29
C TYR A 161 10.37 16.93 -17.09
N LYS A 162 9.33 16.71 -17.91
CA LYS A 162 8.02 17.35 -17.75
C LYS A 162 7.02 16.37 -17.17
N ILE A 163 6.38 16.77 -16.08
CA ILE A 163 5.28 16.03 -15.43
C ILE A 163 4.01 16.85 -15.64
N ASN A 164 2.98 16.26 -16.26
CA ASN A 164 1.67 16.87 -16.31
C ASN A 164 0.92 16.53 -15.02
N LEU A 165 0.36 17.54 -14.36
CA LEU A 165 -0.33 17.38 -13.09
C LEU A 165 -1.82 17.10 -13.30
N PRO A 166 -2.46 16.34 -12.39
CA PRO A 166 -3.90 16.20 -12.38
C PRO A 166 -4.58 17.52 -11.98
N GLU A 167 -5.85 17.70 -12.37
CA GLU A 167 -6.68 18.79 -11.85
C GLU A 167 -7.01 18.52 -10.37
N ALA A 168 -6.14 19.01 -9.46
CA ALA A 168 -6.30 18.83 -8.03
C ALA A 168 -5.61 19.96 -7.25
N ASP A 169 -6.26 20.45 -6.19
CA ASP A 169 -5.73 21.51 -5.35
C ASP A 169 -5.20 20.96 -4.02
N GLY A 170 -4.03 21.43 -3.60
CA GLY A 170 -3.51 21.11 -2.26
C GLY A 170 -2.01 20.86 -2.19
N ILE A 171 -1.63 20.20 -1.10
CA ILE A 171 -0.24 19.81 -0.82
C ILE A 171 -0.03 18.37 -1.30
N PHE A 172 0.99 18.20 -2.12
CA PHE A 172 1.41 16.91 -2.65
C PHE A 172 2.88 16.66 -2.38
N PHE A 173 3.26 15.38 -2.41
CA PHE A 173 4.64 14.93 -2.32
C PHE A 173 5.01 14.21 -3.61
N LEU A 174 5.99 14.78 -4.32
CA LEU A 174 6.55 14.19 -5.53
C LEU A 174 7.78 13.37 -5.16
N GLU A 175 7.69 12.06 -5.36
CA GLU A 175 8.77 11.10 -5.21
C GLU A 175 9.35 10.78 -6.60
N LEU A 176 10.67 10.84 -6.74
CA LEU A 176 11.40 10.58 -7.99
C LEU A 176 12.23 9.31 -7.85
N PHE A 177 12.31 8.52 -8.92
CA PHE A 177 12.99 7.23 -8.92
C PHE A 177 14.15 7.21 -9.92
N ASN A 178 15.20 6.45 -9.59
CA ASN A 178 16.28 6.08 -10.49
C ASN A 178 16.54 4.57 -10.36
N GLU A 179 16.50 3.84 -11.48
CA GLU A 179 16.67 2.37 -11.52
C GLU A 179 15.78 1.63 -10.50
N GLY A 180 14.58 2.16 -10.24
CA GLY A 180 13.61 1.59 -9.28
C GLY A 180 13.84 1.99 -7.82
N ASN A 181 14.94 2.68 -7.49
CA ASN A 181 15.20 3.19 -6.14
C ASN A 181 14.67 4.63 -6.00
N SER A 182 14.08 4.94 -4.84
CA SER A 182 13.65 6.30 -4.51
C SER A 182 14.89 7.20 -4.39
N LEU A 183 14.96 8.22 -5.25
CA LEU A 183 16.10 9.13 -5.36
C LEU A 183 15.90 10.37 -4.48
N ALA A 184 14.71 10.96 -4.54
CA ALA A 184 14.36 12.17 -3.81
C ALA A 184 12.84 12.31 -3.69
N THR A 185 12.40 12.87 -2.57
CA THR A 185 11.02 13.37 -2.41
C THR A 185 11.04 14.90 -2.31
N ARG A 186 10.02 15.58 -2.83
CA ARG A 186 9.85 17.04 -2.71
C ARG A 186 8.38 17.39 -2.50
N LYS A 187 8.14 18.35 -1.60
CA LYS A 187 6.80 18.93 -1.40
C LYS A 187 6.47 19.87 -2.56
N VAL A 188 5.30 19.71 -3.14
CA VAL A 188 4.77 20.55 -4.21
C VAL A 188 3.38 21.06 -3.82
N LEU A 189 3.11 22.33 -4.14
CA LEU A 189 1.79 22.94 -4.01
C LEU A 189 1.13 22.97 -5.40
N ILE A 190 -0.09 22.46 -5.51
CA ILE A 190 -0.89 22.50 -6.75
C ILE A 190 -2.15 23.36 -6.50
N PHE A 191 -2.47 24.25 -7.45
CA PHE A 191 -3.63 25.15 -7.46
C PHE A 191 -4.15 25.38 -8.88
#